data_AF-A0A5B9R1L7-F1
#
_entry.id   AF-A0A5B9R1L7-F1
#
_cell.length_a   1.000
_cell.length_b   1.000
_cell.length_c   1.000
_cell.angle_alpha   90.00
_cell.angle_beta   90.00
_cell.angle_gamma   90.00
#
_symmetry.space_group_name_H-M   'P 1'
#
loop_
_entity.id
_entity.type
_entity.pdbx_description
1 polymer ?
#
loop_
_entity_poly.entity_id
_entity_poly.type
_entity_poly.pdbx_seq_one_letter_code
_entity_poly.pdbx_strand_id
1 'polypeptide(L)'
;MRSALLVILLLGGGWYFFRHYEIDGLDGVELRPKSIAAGADRDDDLRGYLDGAADWRIDNGATGIPGTAYTPADFYASDSAADGTEAQLASFGGDAAAADGDTAEDAAALAEQIPHPSRRVRVASWALGGFGKDKAAKPHVMGWLARVIRSFDVIAVQQITGPQRDLLPRIVEHVNRSGRRYDFLIAPPQLAGTNPYGPEEQLAFVFDTERVVTDRGQFYTVADPANVMTHDPIVGWFRVVGPKPDRAWTFSVVNVRVEMDVARREVAALREVMQAVTQDGRHEDDTLMVGLFQADDAYLRPSLGQNRVVAAVEATPTDIFGRHQVSNVLLDPLVTTEYLGTGGVVNFLRLQNLTLAECEELTPHLPVYAEFSPVEGL
;
A
#
# COMPACT_ATOMS: atom_id res chain seq x y z
N MET A 1 -29.78 17.82 -38.30
CA MET A 1 -29.53 19.24 -38.68
C MET A 1 -28.84 20.06 -37.60
N ARG A 2 -28.93 19.75 -36.29
CA ARG A 2 -28.28 20.52 -35.21
C ARG A 2 -26.75 20.36 -35.14
N SER A 3 -26.19 19.22 -35.53
CA SER A 3 -24.75 18.95 -35.44
C SER A 3 -23.93 19.63 -36.54
N ALA A 4 -24.50 19.84 -37.73
CA ALA A 4 -23.81 20.52 -38.85
C ALA A 4 -23.65 22.03 -38.59
N LEU A 5 -24.57 22.64 -37.85
CA LEU A 5 -24.54 24.07 -37.51
C LEU A 5 -23.43 24.40 -36.50
N LEU A 6 -23.12 23.49 -35.57
CA LEU A 6 -22.04 23.64 -34.60
C LEU A 6 -20.65 23.59 -35.26
N VAL A 7 -20.47 22.70 -36.26
CA VAL A 7 -19.21 22.59 -37.00
C VAL A 7 -18.95 23.85 -37.83
N ILE A 8 -19.99 24.41 -38.46
CA ILE A 8 -19.87 25.66 -39.24
C ILE A 8 -19.59 26.85 -38.30
N LEU A 9 -20.19 26.89 -37.11
CA LEU A 9 -19.91 27.92 -36.11
C LEU A 9 -18.47 27.86 -35.57
N LEU A 10 -17.95 26.65 -35.32
CA LEU A 10 -16.57 26.45 -34.84
C LEU A 10 -15.54 26.81 -35.93
N LEU A 11 -15.79 26.42 -37.18
CA LEU A 11 -14.90 26.74 -38.30
C LEU A 11 -14.94 28.24 -38.65
N GLY A 12 -16.12 28.87 -38.58
CA GLY A 12 -16.28 30.31 -38.79
C GLY A 12 -15.64 31.15 -37.67
N GLY A 13 -15.79 30.72 -36.41
CA GLY A 13 -15.15 31.36 -35.26
C GLY A 13 -13.63 31.28 -35.31
N GLY A 14 -13.07 30.11 -35.70
CA GLY A 14 -11.64 29.93 -35.91
C GLY A 14 -11.10 30.86 -37.01
N TRP A 15 -11.76 30.90 -38.17
CA TRP A 15 -11.33 31.76 -39.28
C TRP A 15 -11.40 33.26 -38.96
N TYR A 16 -12.43 33.70 -38.21
CA TYR A 16 -12.54 35.09 -37.77
C TYR A 16 -11.43 35.47 -36.78
N PHE A 17 -11.12 34.57 -35.84
CA PHE A 17 -10.09 34.77 -34.83
C PHE A 17 -8.69 34.95 -35.46
N PHE A 18 -8.30 34.07 -36.39
CA PHE A 18 -7.00 34.17 -37.08
C PHE A 18 -6.86 35.39 -38.01
N ARG A 19 -7.96 36.06 -38.36
CA ARG A 19 -7.93 37.27 -39.20
C ARG A 19 -7.87 38.58 -38.40
N HIS A 20 -8.32 38.57 -37.15
CA HIS A 20 -8.49 39.80 -36.36
C HIS A 20 -7.60 39.88 -35.11
N TYR A 21 -6.86 38.81 -34.78
CA TYR A 21 -5.95 38.78 -33.65
C TYR A 21 -4.57 38.31 -34.10
N GLU A 22 -3.55 39.15 -33.90
CA GLU A 22 -2.14 38.74 -33.97
C GLU A 22 -1.75 38.16 -32.60
N ILE A 23 -1.30 36.90 -32.61
CA ILE A 23 -0.80 36.23 -31.40
C ILE A 23 0.70 36.53 -31.32
N ASP A 24 1.05 37.60 -30.62
CA ASP A 24 2.45 37.93 -30.33
C ASP A 24 2.96 37.08 -29.15
N GLY A 25 4.12 36.43 -29.31
CA GLY A 25 4.82 35.70 -28.25
C GLY A 25 4.95 34.17 -28.38
N LEU A 26 4.62 33.57 -29.54
CA LEU A 26 4.78 32.12 -29.78
C LEU A 26 6.11 31.70 -30.45
N ASP A 27 6.98 32.66 -30.78
CA ASP A 27 8.23 32.43 -31.54
C ASP A 27 9.32 31.61 -30.80
N GLY A 28 9.01 31.07 -29.62
CA GLY A 28 9.89 30.18 -28.84
C GLY A 28 9.35 28.77 -28.64
N VAL A 29 8.16 28.42 -29.14
CA VAL A 29 7.56 27.10 -28.88
C VAL A 29 7.93 26.10 -29.98
N GLU A 30 9.05 25.41 -29.77
CA GLU A 30 9.45 24.26 -30.60
C GLU A 30 8.60 23.03 -30.25
N LEU A 31 7.63 22.69 -31.10
CA LEU A 31 6.86 21.45 -30.99
C LEU A 31 7.72 20.27 -31.45
N ARG A 32 8.39 19.61 -30.52
CA ARG A 32 9.03 18.33 -30.79
C ARG A 32 7.99 17.20 -30.71
N PRO A 33 7.86 16.34 -31.73
CA PRO A 33 7.05 15.14 -31.61
C PRO A 33 7.63 14.29 -30.47
N LYS A 34 6.75 13.81 -29.57
CA LYS A 34 7.11 12.89 -28.50
C LYS A 34 7.72 11.65 -29.15
N SER A 35 9.06 11.58 -29.17
CA SER A 35 9.75 10.39 -29.62
C SER A 35 9.29 9.25 -28.74
N ILE A 36 8.67 8.23 -29.34
CA ILE A 36 8.56 6.90 -28.75
C ILE A 36 9.98 6.31 -28.77
N ALA A 37 10.83 6.86 -27.91
CA ALA A 37 12.12 6.28 -27.57
C ALA A 37 11.86 5.44 -26.32
N ALA A 38 12.27 4.18 -26.36
CA ALA A 38 12.23 3.23 -25.25
C ALA A 38 13.16 3.68 -24.10
N GLY A 39 12.76 4.75 -23.42
CA GLY A 39 13.23 5.13 -22.10
C GLY A 39 12.11 4.82 -21.12
N ALA A 40 12.39 4.00 -20.11
CA ALA A 40 11.49 3.74 -19.01
C ALA A 40 10.95 5.07 -18.47
N ASP A 41 9.64 5.20 -18.47
CA ASP A 41 8.90 6.41 -18.13
C ASP A 41 9.22 6.78 -16.67
N ARG A 42 10.02 7.84 -16.44
CA ARG A 42 10.31 8.36 -15.09
C ARG A 42 9.04 8.77 -14.35
N ASP A 43 7.94 9.00 -15.07
CA ASP A 43 6.63 9.36 -14.53
C ASP A 43 5.83 8.13 -14.03
N ASP A 44 6.34 6.91 -14.21
CA ASP A 44 5.64 5.67 -13.87
C ASP A 44 6.21 4.96 -12.62
N ASP A 45 7.24 5.55 -12.00
CA ASP A 45 7.86 5.04 -10.77
C ASP A 45 7.49 5.91 -9.55
N LEU A 46 6.46 5.48 -8.82
CA LEU A 46 6.06 6.12 -7.57
C LEU A 46 7.10 5.94 -6.44
N ARG A 47 8.12 5.10 -6.62
CA ARG A 47 9.13 4.85 -5.59
C ARG A 47 9.88 6.12 -5.18
N GLY A 48 10.16 7.01 -6.13
CA GLY A 48 10.84 8.28 -5.84
C GLY A 48 10.04 9.21 -4.93
N TYR A 49 8.69 9.17 -5.00
CA TYR A 49 7.84 9.94 -4.08
C TYR A 49 7.86 9.37 -2.67
N LEU A 50 7.95 8.03 -2.55
CA LEU A 50 8.06 7.36 -1.25
C LEU A 50 9.45 7.56 -0.62
N ASP A 51 10.50 7.67 -1.43
CA ASP A 51 11.87 7.95 -0.94
C ASP A 51 12.00 9.35 -0.31
N GLY A 52 11.20 10.33 -0.76
CA GLY A 52 11.18 11.71 -0.25
C GLY A 52 10.16 11.97 0.87
N ALA A 53 9.38 10.95 1.26
CA ALA A 53 8.21 11.09 2.12
C ALA A 53 8.50 11.29 3.63
N ALA A 54 9.76 11.47 4.03
CA ALA A 54 10.11 11.62 5.45
C ALA A 54 9.69 12.97 6.09
N ASP A 55 9.24 13.97 5.31
CA ASP A 55 9.03 15.34 5.79
C ASP A 55 7.62 15.91 5.58
N TRP A 56 6.62 15.10 5.20
CA TRP A 56 5.27 15.62 4.91
C TRP A 56 4.28 15.24 6.01
N ARG A 57 4.00 16.21 6.89
CA ARG A 57 2.82 16.19 7.74
C ARG A 57 1.59 16.54 6.91
N ILE A 58 0.50 15.79 7.10
CA ILE A 58 -0.81 16.16 6.58
C ILE A 58 -1.28 17.41 7.35
N ASP A 59 -1.40 18.54 6.66
CA ASP A 59 -2.12 19.71 7.17
C ASP A 59 -3.61 19.34 7.31
N ASN A 60 -4.00 19.02 8.54
CA ASN A 60 -5.39 18.79 8.94
C ASN A 60 -6.11 20.13 9.05
N GLY A 61 -6.62 20.64 7.93
CA GLY A 61 -7.52 21.80 7.87
C GLY A 61 -8.96 21.51 8.33
N ALA A 62 -9.20 20.41 9.03
CA ALA A 62 -10.49 20.09 9.63
C ALA A 62 -10.31 19.99 11.14
N THR A 63 -10.95 20.90 11.88
CA THR A 63 -11.04 20.88 13.33
C THR A 63 -11.86 19.67 13.78
N GLY A 64 -11.18 18.54 13.93
CA GLY A 64 -11.62 17.32 14.59
C GLY A 64 -10.36 16.56 14.95
N ILE A 65 -10.12 16.34 16.23
CA ILE A 65 -8.92 15.63 16.72
C ILE A 65 -8.93 14.22 16.10
N PRO A 66 -7.98 13.85 15.23
CA PRO A 66 -7.88 12.49 14.72
C PRO A 66 -7.24 11.63 15.81
N GLY A 67 -7.91 10.55 16.23
CA GLY A 67 -7.42 9.67 17.30
C GLY A 67 -8.46 9.21 18.32
N THR A 68 -9.76 9.42 18.09
CA THR A 68 -10.79 8.72 18.87
C THR A 68 -10.82 7.26 18.44
N ALA A 69 -10.53 6.35 19.38
CA ALA A 69 -10.49 4.90 19.21
C ALA A 69 -11.60 4.39 18.28
N TYR A 70 -11.21 3.91 17.10
CA TYR A 70 -12.10 3.37 16.09
C TYR A 70 -12.17 1.85 16.25
N THR A 71 -13.30 1.38 16.75
CA THR A 71 -13.59 -0.04 16.93
C THR A 71 -14.59 -0.53 15.88
N PRO A 72 -14.63 -1.84 15.56
CA PRO A 72 -15.68 -2.41 14.71
C PRO A 72 -17.13 -2.13 15.16
N ALA A 73 -17.34 -1.66 16.40
CA ALA A 73 -18.65 -1.28 16.92
C ALA A 73 -19.14 0.08 16.40
N ASP A 74 -18.23 0.96 15.99
CA ASP A 74 -18.54 2.33 15.59
C ASP A 74 -19.20 2.42 14.21
N PHE A 75 -19.22 1.31 13.46
CA PHE A 75 -19.89 1.21 12.18
C PHE A 75 -21.43 1.32 12.25
N TYR A 76 -22.01 1.03 13.41
CA TYR A 76 -23.46 1.08 13.65
C TYR A 76 -23.90 2.29 14.48
N ALA A 77 -22.96 3.12 14.94
CA ALA A 77 -23.24 4.30 15.74
C ALA A 77 -23.39 5.53 14.83
N SER A 78 -24.62 6.04 14.68
CA SER A 78 -24.84 7.36 14.10
C SER A 78 -24.33 8.44 15.05
N ASP A 79 -23.60 9.41 14.49
CA ASP A 79 -23.05 10.63 15.10
C ASP A 79 -23.78 11.13 16.37
N SER A 80 -23.02 11.29 17.45
CA SER A 80 -23.34 12.29 18.47
C SER A 80 -22.07 12.91 19.04
N ALA A 81 -22.08 14.23 19.13
CA ALA A 81 -20.94 15.12 19.19
C ALA A 81 -20.20 15.17 20.54
N ALA A 82 -18.99 15.73 20.44
CA ALA A 82 -17.92 15.89 21.42
C ALA A 82 -18.26 16.66 22.72
N ASP A 83 -17.40 16.46 23.74
CA ASP A 83 -17.04 17.51 24.70
C ASP A 83 -15.54 17.42 25.04
N GLY A 84 -14.89 18.58 25.12
CA GLY A 84 -13.44 18.74 25.12
C GLY A 84 -12.83 18.99 26.51
N THR A 85 -11.52 18.77 26.64
CA THR A 85 -10.70 19.39 27.70
C THR A 85 -9.25 19.49 27.25
N GLU A 86 -8.68 20.69 27.31
CA GLU A 86 -7.30 21.04 26.94
C GLU A 86 -6.29 20.68 28.05
N ALA A 87 -5.06 20.30 27.67
CA ALA A 87 -3.87 20.42 28.54
C ALA A 87 -2.55 20.58 27.75
N GLN A 88 -2.06 21.83 27.75
CA GLN A 88 -0.68 22.35 27.83
C GLN A 88 0.54 21.59 27.25
N LEU A 89 1.19 22.27 26.29
CA LEU A 89 2.58 22.09 25.86
C LEU A 89 3.54 22.78 26.84
N ALA A 90 4.59 22.07 27.28
CA ALA A 90 5.75 22.63 27.97
C ALA A 90 6.98 22.58 27.06
N SER A 91 7.62 23.73 26.89
CA SER A 91 8.93 23.92 26.25
C SER A 91 10.03 23.87 27.31
N PHE A 92 11.23 23.41 26.97
CA PHE A 92 12.50 24.05 27.38
C PHE A 92 13.65 23.63 26.44
N GLY A 93 14.44 24.62 26.03
CA GLY A 93 15.73 24.42 25.36
C GLY A 93 16.90 24.42 26.35
N GLY A 94 18.04 23.89 25.88
CA GLY A 94 19.35 24.01 26.52
C GLY A 94 20.45 23.70 25.51
N ASP A 95 21.28 24.70 25.22
CA ASP A 95 22.44 24.64 24.34
C ASP A 95 23.54 23.69 24.88
N ALA A 96 24.22 22.98 23.99
CA ALA A 96 25.59 22.50 24.23
C ALA A 96 26.38 22.28 22.93
N ALA A 97 27.26 23.24 22.66
CA ALA A 97 28.64 23.16 22.17
C ALA A 97 29.03 22.17 21.05
N ALA A 98 29.54 22.76 19.97
CA ALA A 98 30.33 22.11 18.92
C ALA A 98 31.62 21.49 19.47
N ALA A 99 31.91 20.26 19.07
CA ALA A 99 33.23 19.63 19.11
C ALA A 99 33.58 19.16 17.69
N ASP A 100 34.69 19.67 17.19
CA ASP A 100 35.21 19.48 15.85
C ASP A 100 36.34 18.45 15.87
N GLY A 101 36.46 17.65 14.80
CA GLY A 101 37.65 16.86 14.46
C GLY A 101 37.76 15.45 15.06
N ASP A 102 37.20 14.45 14.35
CA ASP A 102 37.92 13.21 13.90
C ASP A 102 36.99 12.20 13.17
N THR A 103 35.74 12.56 12.86
CA THR A 103 34.70 11.61 12.45
C THR A 103 34.67 11.24 10.97
N ALA A 104 35.57 11.76 10.12
CA ALA A 104 35.42 11.58 8.67
C ALA A 104 35.71 10.15 8.17
N GLU A 105 36.65 9.42 8.78
CA GLU A 105 36.92 8.02 8.42
C GLU A 105 35.92 7.04 9.04
N ASP A 106 35.51 7.25 10.30
CA ASP A 106 34.46 6.45 10.94
C ASP A 106 33.07 6.72 10.35
N ALA A 107 32.76 7.96 9.95
CA ALA A 107 31.52 8.28 9.24
C ALA A 107 31.49 7.71 7.82
N ALA A 108 32.64 7.54 7.16
CA ALA A 108 32.71 6.88 5.86
C ALA A 108 32.50 5.35 5.98
N ALA A 109 33.08 4.73 7.01
CA ALA A 109 32.85 3.31 7.33
C ALA A 109 31.42 3.02 7.82
N LEU A 110 30.81 3.94 8.57
CA LEU A 110 29.39 3.90 8.96
C LEU A 110 28.46 4.22 7.78
N ALA A 111 28.85 5.14 6.88
CA ALA A 111 28.07 5.47 5.68
C ALA A 111 28.06 4.33 4.64
N GLU A 112 29.06 3.45 4.65
CA GLU A 112 29.07 2.22 3.84
C GLU A 112 28.09 1.15 4.39
N GLN A 113 27.62 1.30 5.63
CA GLN A 113 26.65 0.42 6.29
C GLN A 113 25.21 0.94 6.25
N ILE A 114 24.98 2.21 5.87
CA ILE A 114 23.62 2.72 5.68
C ILE A 114 23.11 2.22 4.32
N PRO A 115 22.05 1.40 4.26
CA PRO A 115 21.50 0.96 2.98
C PRO A 115 21.10 2.19 2.17
N HIS A 116 21.72 2.36 0.98
CA HIS A 116 21.28 3.37 0.02
C HIS A 116 19.75 3.29 -0.16
N PRO A 117 19.02 4.40 -0.33
CA PRO A 117 17.57 4.40 -0.54
C PRO A 117 17.12 3.47 -1.68
N SER A 118 17.98 3.24 -2.68
CA SER A 118 17.78 2.26 -3.76
C SER A 118 17.76 0.78 -3.34
N ARG A 119 18.06 0.48 -2.07
CA ARG A 119 18.26 -0.88 -1.53
C ARG A 119 17.22 -1.28 -0.47
N ARG A 120 16.29 -0.40 -0.11
CA ARG A 120 15.20 -0.73 0.82
C ARG A 120 14.23 -1.73 0.19
N VAL A 121 13.62 -2.55 1.02
CA VAL A 121 12.57 -3.48 0.63
C VAL A 121 11.23 -2.94 1.12
N ARG A 122 10.26 -2.83 0.21
CA ARG A 122 8.91 -2.33 0.53
C ARG A 122 7.89 -3.46 0.48
N VAL A 123 7.29 -3.74 1.63
CA VAL A 123 6.17 -4.68 1.76
C VAL A 123 4.89 -3.89 2.02
N ALA A 124 3.86 -4.15 1.23
CA ALA A 124 2.60 -3.42 1.27
C ALA A 124 1.37 -4.33 1.37
N SER A 125 0.25 -3.72 1.73
CA SER A 125 -1.08 -4.34 1.67
C SER A 125 -2.08 -3.38 1.03
N TRP A 126 -2.95 -3.91 0.19
CA TRP A 126 -3.97 -3.12 -0.50
C TRP A 126 -5.21 -3.91 -0.87
N ALA A 127 -6.35 -3.47 -0.33
CA ALA A 127 -7.65 -3.98 -0.70
C ALA A 127 -8.21 -3.24 -1.92
N LEU A 128 -8.70 -3.99 -2.91
CA LEU A 128 -9.15 -3.41 -4.19
C LEU A 128 -10.66 -3.11 -4.26
N GLY A 129 -11.38 -3.26 -3.14
CA GLY A 129 -12.80 -2.91 -3.04
C GLY A 129 -13.65 -3.67 -4.07
N GLY A 130 -13.60 -5.00 -4.04
CA GLY A 130 -14.34 -5.87 -4.95
C GLY A 130 -13.90 -5.74 -6.41
N PHE A 131 -12.59 -5.85 -6.67
CA PHE A 131 -12.05 -5.70 -8.02
C PHE A 131 -12.34 -6.92 -8.86
N GLY A 132 -13.28 -6.76 -9.80
CA GLY A 132 -13.71 -7.79 -10.73
C GLY A 132 -13.56 -7.41 -12.20
N LYS A 133 -14.19 -8.22 -13.06
CA LYS A 133 -14.11 -8.09 -14.53
C LYS A 133 -14.45 -6.68 -15.05
N ASP A 134 -15.40 -5.99 -14.43
CA ASP A 134 -15.93 -4.71 -14.93
C ASP A 134 -14.92 -3.57 -14.69
N LYS A 135 -14.21 -3.58 -13.56
CA LYS A 135 -13.07 -2.69 -13.31
C LYS A 135 -11.91 -3.05 -14.24
N ALA A 136 -11.61 -4.34 -14.41
CA ALA A 136 -10.52 -4.82 -15.27
C ALA A 136 -10.73 -4.57 -16.77
N ALA A 137 -11.96 -4.32 -17.20
CA ALA A 137 -12.29 -3.96 -18.57
C ALA A 137 -11.91 -2.51 -18.91
N LYS A 138 -11.62 -1.67 -17.90
CA LYS A 138 -11.31 -0.25 -18.06
C LYS A 138 -9.78 -0.05 -18.10
N PRO A 139 -9.20 0.33 -19.26
CA PRO A 139 -7.76 0.43 -19.41
C PRO A 139 -7.10 1.44 -18.44
N HIS A 140 -7.79 2.54 -18.14
CA HIS A 140 -7.28 3.57 -17.22
C HIS A 140 -7.21 3.08 -15.77
N VAL A 141 -8.23 2.35 -15.30
CA VAL A 141 -8.23 1.72 -13.96
C VAL A 141 -7.09 0.72 -13.82
N MET A 142 -6.88 -0.13 -14.84
CA MET A 142 -5.75 -1.06 -14.87
C MET A 142 -4.40 -0.33 -14.87
N GLY A 143 -4.31 0.82 -15.55
CA GLY A 143 -3.12 1.67 -15.55
C GLY A 143 -2.81 2.24 -14.16
N TRP A 144 -3.81 2.79 -13.47
CA TRP A 144 -3.65 3.31 -12.10
C TRP A 144 -3.28 2.21 -11.10
N LEU A 145 -3.97 1.06 -11.18
CA LEU A 145 -3.69 -0.12 -10.37
C LEU A 145 -2.23 -0.56 -10.54
N ALA A 146 -1.80 -0.71 -11.78
CA ALA A 146 -0.47 -1.19 -12.11
C ALA A 146 0.63 -0.24 -11.62
N ARG A 147 0.40 1.07 -11.70
CA ARG A 147 1.33 2.08 -11.20
C ARG A 147 1.51 2.00 -9.68
N VAL A 148 0.42 1.81 -8.94
CA VAL A 148 0.50 1.61 -7.48
C VAL A 148 1.26 0.33 -7.14
N ILE A 149 0.94 -0.80 -7.78
CA ILE A 149 1.61 -2.09 -7.53
C ILE A 149 3.13 -1.98 -7.74
N ARG A 150 3.56 -1.24 -8.76
CA ARG A 150 4.99 -1.01 -9.04
C ARG A 150 5.73 -0.29 -7.88
N SER A 151 5.04 0.43 -7.01
CA SER A 151 5.70 1.12 -5.89
C SER A 151 6.36 0.17 -4.88
N PHE A 152 5.98 -1.11 -4.88
CA PHE A 152 6.33 -2.07 -3.83
C PHE A 152 7.12 -3.27 -4.39
N ASP A 153 7.90 -3.92 -3.54
CA ASP A 153 8.63 -5.14 -3.88
C ASP A 153 7.75 -6.38 -3.62
N VAL A 154 6.95 -6.35 -2.57
CA VAL A 154 5.88 -7.32 -2.28
C VAL A 154 4.61 -6.55 -1.91
N ILE A 155 3.48 -6.88 -2.52
CA ILE A 155 2.17 -6.34 -2.14
C ILE A 155 1.16 -7.47 -1.93
N ALA A 156 0.58 -7.51 -0.74
CA ALA A 156 -0.58 -8.31 -0.41
C ALA A 156 -1.84 -7.64 -0.95
N VAL A 157 -2.62 -8.38 -1.73
CA VAL A 157 -3.83 -7.87 -2.38
C VAL A 157 -5.04 -8.63 -1.85
N GLN A 158 -6.10 -7.89 -1.52
CA GLN A 158 -7.37 -8.45 -1.06
C GLN A 158 -8.53 -7.96 -1.95
N GLN A 159 -9.68 -8.64 -1.81
CA GLN A 159 -10.94 -8.31 -2.49
C GLN A 159 -10.85 -8.35 -4.03
N ILE A 160 -10.11 -9.33 -4.57
CA ILE A 160 -10.20 -9.68 -5.99
C ILE A 160 -11.46 -10.53 -6.14
N THR A 161 -12.47 -10.04 -6.86
CA THR A 161 -13.79 -10.69 -6.95
C THR A 161 -14.06 -11.32 -8.30
N GLY A 162 -14.79 -12.43 -8.25
CA GLY A 162 -15.41 -13.05 -9.42
C GLY A 162 -14.85 -14.44 -9.74
N PRO A 163 -15.59 -15.24 -10.52
CA PRO A 163 -15.20 -16.61 -10.87
C PRO A 163 -14.02 -16.67 -11.86
N GLN A 164 -13.57 -15.51 -12.35
CA GLN A 164 -12.54 -15.39 -13.37
C GLN A 164 -11.15 -15.67 -12.80
N ARG A 165 -10.62 -16.86 -13.12
CA ARG A 165 -9.25 -17.25 -12.77
C ARG A 165 -8.18 -16.48 -13.54
N ASP A 166 -8.54 -15.73 -14.58
CA ASP A 166 -7.62 -14.95 -15.42
C ASP A 166 -7.42 -13.50 -14.94
N LEU A 167 -8.17 -13.04 -13.93
CA LEU A 167 -8.14 -11.65 -13.51
C LEU A 167 -6.77 -11.22 -12.95
N LEU A 168 -6.22 -11.97 -11.99
CA LEU A 168 -4.90 -11.69 -11.44
C LEU A 168 -3.77 -11.82 -12.49
N PRO A 169 -3.74 -12.88 -13.33
CA PRO A 169 -2.82 -12.94 -14.48
C PRO A 169 -2.87 -11.69 -15.37
N ARG A 170 -4.06 -11.17 -15.68
CA ARG A 170 -4.22 -9.94 -16.47
C ARG A 170 -3.71 -8.68 -15.77
N ILE A 171 -3.88 -8.60 -14.45
CA ILE A 171 -3.30 -7.52 -13.63
C ILE A 171 -1.78 -7.55 -13.73
N VAL A 172 -1.16 -8.71 -13.50
CA VAL A 172 0.30 -8.86 -13.53
C VAL A 172 0.86 -8.63 -14.93
N GLU A 173 0.18 -9.11 -15.98
CA GLU A 173 0.55 -8.80 -17.37
C GLU A 173 0.56 -7.28 -17.61
N HIS A 174 -0.45 -6.56 -17.11
CA HIS A 174 -0.51 -5.10 -17.24
C HIS A 174 0.61 -4.40 -16.45
N VAL A 175 0.94 -4.87 -15.25
CA VAL A 175 2.06 -4.38 -14.43
C VAL A 175 3.38 -4.49 -15.18
N ASN A 176 3.59 -5.62 -15.87
CA ASN A 176 4.83 -5.96 -16.57
C ASN A 176 5.03 -5.22 -17.91
N ARG A 177 4.02 -4.51 -18.43
CA ARG A 177 4.16 -3.72 -19.68
C ARG A 177 5.17 -2.59 -19.60
N SER A 178 5.49 -2.15 -18.38
CA SER A 178 6.53 -1.15 -18.10
C SER A 178 7.97 -1.66 -18.31
N GLY A 179 8.15 -2.98 -18.51
CA GLY A 179 9.46 -3.64 -18.55
C GLY A 179 9.90 -4.24 -17.21
N ARG A 180 9.15 -4.01 -16.13
CA ARG A 180 9.37 -4.65 -14.82
C ARG A 180 8.89 -6.10 -14.82
N ARG A 181 9.39 -6.90 -13.88
CA ARG A 181 9.08 -8.35 -13.81
C ARG A 181 8.43 -8.72 -12.49
N TYR A 182 7.10 -8.64 -12.48
CA TYR A 182 6.27 -9.11 -11.39
C TYR A 182 5.73 -10.52 -11.66
N ASP A 183 5.62 -11.30 -10.60
CA ASP A 183 4.91 -12.58 -10.55
C ASP A 183 3.92 -12.55 -9.36
N PHE A 184 3.14 -13.62 -9.18
CA PHE A 184 2.12 -13.68 -8.15
C PHE A 184 2.00 -15.05 -7.46
N LEU A 185 1.45 -15.01 -6.25
CA LEU A 185 0.91 -16.15 -5.52
C LEU A 185 -0.58 -15.87 -5.30
N ILE A 186 -1.45 -16.86 -5.46
CA ILE A 186 -2.89 -16.69 -5.30
C ILE A 186 -3.46 -17.79 -4.43
N ALA A 187 -4.34 -17.41 -3.50
CA ALA A 187 -5.05 -18.36 -2.67
C ALA A 187 -5.83 -19.37 -3.53
N PRO A 188 -6.01 -20.62 -3.05
CA PRO A 188 -7.01 -21.51 -3.60
C PRO A 188 -8.38 -20.78 -3.65
N PRO A 189 -9.21 -21.03 -4.69
CA PRO A 189 -10.55 -20.48 -4.71
C PRO A 189 -11.32 -20.97 -3.48
N GLN A 190 -12.08 -20.07 -2.86
CA GLN A 190 -13.02 -20.44 -1.81
C GLN A 190 -14.09 -21.39 -2.37
N LEU A 191 -14.74 -22.14 -1.49
CA LEU A 191 -15.82 -23.03 -1.88
C LEU A 191 -17.11 -22.22 -2.07
N ALA A 192 -17.80 -22.45 -3.19
CA ALA A 192 -19.08 -21.81 -3.51
C ALA A 192 -20.05 -21.82 -2.32
N GLY A 193 -20.38 -20.62 -1.83
CA GLY A 193 -21.37 -20.41 -0.77
C GLY A 193 -20.83 -20.52 0.67
N THR A 194 -19.52 -20.61 0.89
CA THR A 194 -18.94 -20.57 2.24
C THR A 194 -18.84 -19.17 2.82
N ASN A 195 -18.87 -18.12 1.98
CA ASN A 195 -18.94 -16.73 2.41
C ASN A 195 -20.42 -16.26 2.44
N PRO A 196 -21.04 -16.06 3.62
CA PRO A 196 -22.42 -15.60 3.72
C PRO A 196 -22.57 -14.07 3.56
N TYR A 197 -21.46 -13.32 3.47
CA TYR A 197 -21.46 -11.85 3.49
C TYR A 197 -21.30 -11.22 2.11
N GLY A 198 -20.97 -11.99 1.06
CA GLY A 198 -20.74 -11.41 -0.25
C GLY A 198 -20.27 -12.39 -1.33
N PRO A 199 -19.87 -11.86 -2.49
CA PRO A 199 -19.23 -12.68 -3.52
C PRO A 199 -17.92 -13.25 -3.01
N GLU A 200 -17.47 -14.35 -3.62
CA GLU A 200 -16.16 -14.91 -3.34
C GLU A 200 -15.05 -13.92 -3.70
N GLU A 201 -14.15 -13.73 -2.74
CA GLU A 201 -12.96 -12.90 -2.86
C GLU A 201 -11.72 -13.81 -2.84
N GLN A 202 -10.68 -13.42 -3.60
CA GLN A 202 -9.38 -14.07 -3.55
C GLN A 202 -8.35 -13.15 -2.92
N LEU A 203 -7.46 -13.76 -2.12
CA LEU A 203 -6.26 -13.14 -1.59
C LEU A 203 -5.08 -13.51 -2.49
N ALA A 204 -4.15 -12.58 -2.66
CA ALA A 204 -2.96 -12.80 -3.47
C ALA A 204 -1.75 -12.03 -2.93
N PHE A 205 -0.57 -12.45 -3.37
CA PHE A 205 0.64 -11.65 -3.35
C PHE A 205 1.05 -11.33 -4.78
N VAL A 206 1.48 -10.10 -5.01
CA VAL A 206 2.15 -9.69 -6.25
C VAL A 206 3.52 -9.16 -5.87
N PHE A 207 4.58 -9.59 -6.54
CA PHE A 207 5.94 -9.30 -6.10
C PHE A 207 6.91 -9.15 -7.28
N ASP A 208 7.91 -8.29 -7.10
CA ASP A 208 8.96 -8.05 -8.09
C ASP A 208 10.05 -9.12 -8.00
N THR A 209 10.14 -9.94 -9.05
CA THR A 209 11.08 -11.06 -9.16
C THR A 209 12.55 -10.63 -9.26
N GLU A 210 12.82 -9.35 -9.50
CA GLU A 210 14.18 -8.79 -9.46
C GLU A 210 14.59 -8.35 -8.05
N ARG A 211 13.63 -8.28 -7.11
CA ARG A 211 13.82 -7.78 -5.75
C ARG A 211 13.68 -8.86 -4.69
N VAL A 212 12.80 -9.81 -4.91
CA VAL A 212 12.58 -10.96 -4.02
C VAL A 212 12.43 -12.25 -4.82
N VAL A 213 12.78 -13.36 -4.16
CA VAL A 213 12.43 -14.71 -4.60
C VAL A 213 11.50 -15.34 -3.58
N THR A 214 10.68 -16.29 -4.01
CA THR A 214 9.76 -17.03 -3.15
C THR A 214 9.90 -18.52 -3.39
N ASP A 215 9.53 -19.32 -2.39
CA ASP A 215 9.37 -20.76 -2.52
C ASP A 215 7.87 -21.08 -2.54
N ARG A 216 7.36 -21.54 -3.69
CA ARG A 216 5.94 -21.91 -3.84
C ARG A 216 5.54 -23.11 -2.96
N GLY A 217 6.50 -23.92 -2.49
CA GLY A 217 6.24 -24.96 -1.49
C GLY A 217 5.99 -24.42 -0.08
N GLN A 218 6.35 -23.15 0.16
CA GLN A 218 6.12 -22.42 1.40
C GLN A 218 4.97 -21.41 1.28
N PHE A 219 4.23 -21.45 0.18
CA PHE A 219 2.97 -20.73 0.06
C PHE A 219 1.82 -21.61 0.54
N TYR A 220 1.07 -21.16 1.55
CA TYR A 220 0.00 -21.96 2.14
C TYR A 220 -1.13 -21.10 2.72
N THR A 221 -2.26 -21.76 2.99
CA THR A 221 -3.39 -21.17 3.71
C THR A 221 -3.33 -21.60 5.18
N VAL A 222 -3.51 -20.66 6.10
CA VAL A 222 -3.53 -20.95 7.54
C VAL A 222 -4.74 -21.83 7.85
N ALA A 223 -4.52 -22.92 8.59
CA ALA A 223 -5.59 -23.83 8.95
C ALA A 223 -6.56 -23.17 9.94
N ASP A 224 -7.84 -23.08 9.56
CA ASP A 224 -8.92 -22.60 10.41
C ASP A 224 -10.00 -23.69 10.60
N PRO A 225 -9.74 -24.71 11.45
CA PRO A 225 -10.67 -25.82 11.65
C PRO A 225 -12.00 -25.39 12.31
N ALA A 226 -12.03 -24.25 12.97
CA ALA A 226 -13.22 -23.70 13.61
C ALA A 226 -14.00 -22.76 12.67
N ASN A 227 -13.47 -22.47 11.47
CA ASN A 227 -14.06 -21.59 10.46
C ASN A 227 -14.44 -20.22 11.07
N VAL A 228 -13.51 -19.65 11.85
CA VAL A 228 -13.65 -18.37 12.54
C VAL A 228 -13.53 -17.22 11.55
N MET A 229 -12.56 -17.32 10.63
CA MET A 229 -12.25 -16.38 9.56
C MET A 229 -13.17 -16.66 8.37
N THR A 230 -13.79 -15.60 7.83
CA THR A 230 -14.57 -15.68 6.58
C THR A 230 -13.65 -15.90 5.38
N HIS A 231 -12.45 -15.32 5.42
CA HIS A 231 -11.42 -15.49 4.41
C HIS A 231 -10.18 -16.08 5.05
N ASP A 232 -9.86 -17.32 4.71
CA ASP A 232 -8.70 -18.00 5.26
C ASP A 232 -7.41 -17.22 4.94
N PRO A 233 -6.63 -16.82 5.96
CA PRO A 233 -5.37 -16.10 5.73
C PRO A 233 -4.39 -16.93 4.90
N ILE A 234 -3.63 -16.27 4.02
CA ILE A 234 -2.56 -16.92 3.25
C ILE A 234 -1.20 -16.44 3.72
N VAL A 235 -0.22 -17.32 3.65
CA VAL A 235 1.18 -17.06 4.02
C VAL A 235 2.06 -17.25 2.80
N GLY A 236 2.91 -16.27 2.53
CA GLY A 236 3.97 -16.34 1.52
C GLY A 236 5.33 -16.12 2.16
N TRP A 237 6.29 -16.98 1.83
CA TRP A 237 7.68 -16.83 2.23
C TRP A 237 8.49 -16.12 1.13
N PHE A 238 9.34 -15.17 1.52
CA PHE A 238 10.15 -14.38 0.60
C PHE A 238 11.59 -14.26 1.11
N ARG A 239 12.51 -14.12 0.16
CA ARG A 239 13.90 -13.75 0.43
C ARG A 239 14.36 -12.66 -0.51
N VAL A 240 15.08 -11.69 0.03
CA VAL A 240 15.60 -10.56 -0.74
C VAL A 240 16.67 -11.00 -1.74
N VAL A 241 16.67 -10.38 -2.92
CA VAL A 241 17.69 -10.55 -3.96
C VAL A 241 18.77 -9.48 -3.83
N GLY A 242 20.03 -9.87 -4.01
CA GLY A 242 21.18 -8.95 -4.04
C GLY A 242 22.22 -9.24 -2.96
N PRO A 243 21.85 -9.26 -1.67
CA PRO A 243 22.73 -9.79 -0.63
C PRO A 243 23.03 -11.28 -0.87
N LYS A 244 24.13 -11.76 -0.25
CA LYS A 244 24.43 -13.19 -0.27
C LYS A 244 23.35 -13.95 0.49
N PRO A 245 22.98 -15.19 0.09
CA PRO A 245 21.87 -15.91 0.71
C PRO A 245 21.94 -16.09 2.22
N ASP A 246 23.12 -16.11 2.81
CA ASP A 246 23.39 -16.22 4.26
C ASP A 246 23.19 -14.90 5.03
N ARG A 247 22.99 -13.80 4.32
CA ARG A 247 22.74 -12.45 4.87
C ARG A 247 21.56 -11.76 4.21
N ALA A 248 20.86 -12.45 3.33
CA ALA A 248 19.72 -11.90 2.63
C ALA A 248 18.52 -12.05 3.54
N TRP A 249 17.82 -10.95 3.79
CA TRP A 249 16.66 -10.97 4.65
C TRP A 249 15.62 -11.98 4.15
N THR A 250 15.18 -12.85 5.05
CA THR A 250 14.07 -13.79 4.84
C THR A 250 12.88 -13.36 5.68
N PHE A 251 11.66 -13.57 5.17
CA PHE A 251 10.48 -13.19 5.91
C PHE A 251 9.23 -13.91 5.40
N SER A 252 8.28 -14.13 6.30
CA SER A 252 6.93 -14.59 6.02
C SER A 252 5.94 -13.43 6.05
N VAL A 253 5.06 -13.36 5.06
CA VAL A 253 3.97 -12.38 5.02
C VAL A 253 2.64 -13.11 5.15
N VAL A 254 1.86 -12.77 6.18
CA VAL A 254 0.50 -13.23 6.42
C VAL A 254 -0.48 -12.21 5.86
N ASN A 255 -1.20 -12.55 4.79
CA ASN A 255 -2.21 -11.70 4.19
C ASN A 255 -3.59 -12.01 4.80
N VAL A 256 -4.22 -10.99 5.37
CA VAL A 256 -5.49 -11.07 6.11
C VAL A 256 -6.56 -10.20 5.45
N ARG A 257 -7.79 -10.73 5.42
CA ARG A 257 -9.01 -10.01 5.03
C ARG A 257 -10.10 -10.27 6.06
N VAL A 258 -10.30 -9.30 6.96
CA VAL A 258 -11.34 -9.34 7.99
C VAL A 258 -12.67 -8.88 7.40
N GLU A 259 -13.72 -9.68 7.54
CA GLU A 259 -15.07 -9.31 7.13
C GLU A 259 -15.72 -8.33 8.11
N MET A 260 -16.32 -7.26 7.58
CA MET A 260 -16.80 -6.13 8.36
C MET A 260 -17.94 -6.52 9.30
N ASP A 261 -18.90 -7.29 8.80
CA ASP A 261 -20.08 -7.72 9.57
C ASP A 261 -19.74 -8.56 10.80
N VAL A 262 -18.55 -9.18 10.81
CA VAL A 262 -18.05 -10.03 11.89
C VAL A 262 -16.66 -9.62 12.39
N ALA A 263 -16.26 -8.37 12.13
CA ALA A 263 -14.89 -7.91 12.36
C ALA A 263 -14.44 -8.09 13.82
N ARG A 264 -15.32 -7.88 14.80
CA ARG A 264 -15.01 -8.13 16.21
C ARG A 264 -14.52 -9.56 16.46
N ARG A 265 -15.18 -10.56 15.87
CA ARG A 265 -14.85 -11.98 16.04
C ARG A 265 -13.53 -12.31 15.33
N GLU A 266 -13.38 -11.86 14.09
CA GLU A 266 -12.20 -12.18 13.29
C GLU A 266 -10.94 -11.46 13.77
N VAL A 267 -11.04 -10.18 14.18
CA VAL A 267 -9.90 -9.45 14.75
C VAL A 267 -9.40 -10.12 16.04
N ALA A 268 -10.31 -10.66 16.87
CA ALA A 268 -9.93 -11.41 18.07
C ALA A 268 -9.15 -12.70 17.75
N ALA A 269 -9.36 -13.29 16.57
CA ALA A 269 -8.68 -14.50 16.13
C ALA A 269 -7.29 -14.24 15.54
N LEU A 270 -6.95 -12.99 15.19
CA LEU A 270 -5.67 -12.66 14.54
C LEU A 270 -4.46 -13.05 15.38
N ARG A 271 -4.58 -13.00 16.72
CA ARG A 271 -3.52 -13.49 17.61
C ARG A 271 -3.24 -14.98 17.40
N GLU A 272 -4.29 -15.78 17.28
CA GLU A 272 -4.17 -17.22 17.07
C GLU A 272 -3.59 -17.52 15.68
N VAL A 273 -3.99 -16.75 14.66
CA VAL A 273 -3.40 -16.81 13.31
C VAL A 273 -1.90 -16.51 13.37
N MET A 274 -1.51 -15.43 14.05
CA MET A 274 -0.10 -15.04 14.20
C MET A 274 0.71 -16.14 14.93
N GLN A 275 0.13 -16.73 15.98
CA GLN A 275 0.76 -17.84 16.71
C GLN A 275 0.90 -19.10 15.85
N ALA A 276 -0.11 -19.42 15.03
CA ALA A 276 -0.07 -20.58 14.15
C ALA A 276 1.04 -20.48 13.11
N VAL A 277 1.28 -19.28 12.56
CA VAL A 277 2.34 -19.04 11.57
C VAL A 277 3.72 -19.07 12.23
N THR A 278 3.91 -18.37 13.34
CA THR A 278 5.21 -18.33 14.05
C THR A 278 5.62 -19.69 14.65
N GLN A 279 4.69 -20.63 14.79
CA GLN A 279 4.93 -21.97 15.34
C GLN A 279 4.72 -23.09 14.31
N ASP A 280 4.71 -22.76 13.01
CA ASP A 280 4.41 -23.70 11.93
C ASP A 280 5.53 -24.73 11.63
N GLY A 281 6.67 -24.60 12.30
CA GLY A 281 7.84 -25.48 12.15
C GLY A 281 8.77 -25.12 10.97
N ARG A 282 8.53 -24.01 10.27
CA ARG A 282 9.43 -23.50 9.21
C ARG A 282 10.59 -22.68 9.76
N HIS A 283 10.54 -22.30 11.03
CA HIS A 283 11.59 -21.57 11.76
C HIS A 283 11.95 -20.21 11.14
N GLU A 284 10.98 -19.57 10.47
CA GLU A 284 11.05 -18.15 10.13
C GLU A 284 10.60 -17.34 11.35
N ASP A 285 11.45 -16.47 11.85
CA ASP A 285 11.15 -15.56 12.96
C ASP A 285 10.55 -14.24 12.47
N ASP A 286 10.93 -13.81 11.27
CA ASP A 286 10.42 -12.59 10.65
C ASP A 286 9.07 -12.80 10.01
N THR A 287 8.04 -12.38 10.74
CA THR A 287 6.66 -12.49 10.27
C THR A 287 5.94 -11.15 10.28
N LEU A 288 5.43 -10.79 9.10
CA LEU A 288 4.64 -9.60 8.86
C LEU A 288 3.16 -9.99 8.71
N MET A 289 2.28 -9.44 9.53
CA MET A 289 0.83 -9.57 9.32
C MET A 289 0.31 -8.31 8.64
N VAL A 290 -0.23 -8.47 7.43
CA VAL A 290 -0.64 -7.37 6.57
C VAL A 290 -2.04 -7.62 6.04
N GLY A 291 -2.85 -6.58 5.87
CA GLY A 291 -4.22 -6.83 5.43
C GLY A 291 -5.19 -5.67 5.52
N LEU A 292 -6.43 -6.00 5.18
CA LEU A 292 -7.63 -5.23 5.52
C LEU A 292 -8.18 -5.83 6.82
N PHE A 293 -7.92 -5.16 7.94
CA PHE A 293 -8.27 -5.61 9.28
C PHE A 293 -9.62 -5.08 9.77
N GLN A 294 -10.16 -4.03 9.14
CA GLN A 294 -11.38 -3.35 9.61
C GLN A 294 -11.27 -2.85 11.08
N ALA A 295 -10.05 -2.52 11.50
CA ALA A 295 -9.73 -2.01 12.83
C ALA A 295 -8.51 -1.08 12.74
N ASP A 296 -8.42 -0.13 13.66
CA ASP A 296 -7.31 0.81 13.77
C ASP A 296 -6.11 0.21 14.54
N ASP A 297 -4.98 0.91 14.53
CA ASP A 297 -3.75 0.49 15.19
C ASP A 297 -3.92 0.40 16.71
N ALA A 298 -4.70 1.31 17.30
CA ALA A 298 -5.01 1.34 18.72
C ALA A 298 -5.75 0.08 19.18
N TYR A 299 -6.60 -0.51 18.32
CA TYR A 299 -7.29 -1.77 18.57
C TYR A 299 -6.45 -2.99 18.18
N LEU A 300 -5.69 -2.92 17.08
CA LEU A 300 -4.91 -4.05 16.54
C LEU A 300 -3.73 -4.43 17.44
N ARG A 301 -2.95 -3.45 17.91
CA ARG A 301 -1.78 -3.67 18.77
C ARG A 301 -2.10 -4.46 20.05
N PRO A 302 -3.11 -4.08 20.84
CA PRO A 302 -3.49 -4.87 22.02
C PRO A 302 -4.13 -6.21 21.69
N SER A 303 -4.82 -6.32 20.54
CA SER A 303 -5.43 -7.59 20.11
C SER A 303 -4.38 -8.66 19.79
N LEU A 304 -3.22 -8.26 19.25
CA LEU A 304 -2.15 -9.19 18.86
C LEU A 304 -1.13 -9.49 19.96
N GLY A 305 -0.83 -8.53 20.87
CA GLY A 305 0.22 -8.76 21.86
C GLY A 305 0.51 -7.66 22.87
N GLN A 306 -0.38 -6.67 23.02
CA GLN A 306 -0.36 -5.57 24.00
C GLN A 306 0.86 -4.63 24.05
N ASN A 307 2.08 -5.06 23.71
CA ASN A 307 3.28 -4.20 23.70
C ASN A 307 4.40 -4.64 22.73
N ARG A 308 4.28 -5.81 22.10
CA ARG A 308 5.33 -6.37 21.24
C ARG A 308 5.11 -6.08 19.75
N VAL A 309 3.88 -5.80 19.35
CA VAL A 309 3.52 -5.52 17.97
C VAL A 309 3.50 -4.01 17.73
N VAL A 310 4.16 -3.58 16.67
CA VAL A 310 4.07 -2.23 16.12
C VAL A 310 3.22 -2.23 14.86
N ALA A 311 2.61 -1.08 14.58
CA ALA A 311 1.87 -0.82 13.36
C ALA A 311 2.68 0.16 12.50
N ALA A 312 2.89 -0.17 11.23
CA ALA A 312 3.59 0.71 10.30
C ALA A 312 2.80 1.99 9.98
N VAL A 313 1.47 1.96 10.20
CA VAL A 313 0.59 3.11 10.09
C VAL A 313 -0.07 3.35 11.44
N GLU A 314 0.15 4.52 12.03
CA GLU A 314 -0.42 4.91 13.32
C GLU A 314 -1.30 6.16 13.17
N ALA A 315 -2.48 6.16 13.80
CA ALA A 315 -3.42 7.28 13.89
C ALA A 315 -3.72 7.98 12.53
N THR A 316 -3.64 7.23 11.43
CA THR A 316 -3.76 7.76 10.06
C THR A 316 -4.82 6.98 9.29
N PRO A 317 -5.85 7.65 8.73
CA PRO A 317 -6.85 6.99 7.90
C PRO A 317 -6.27 6.28 6.67
N THR A 318 -6.87 5.15 6.30
CA THR A 318 -6.45 4.31 5.16
C THR A 318 -7.56 4.12 4.14
N ASP A 319 -8.57 4.99 4.16
CA ASP A 319 -9.61 5.10 3.15
C ASP A 319 -9.51 6.45 2.41
N ILE A 320 -10.07 6.50 1.20
CA ILE A 320 -10.00 7.70 0.34
C ILE A 320 -10.81 8.89 0.89
N PHE A 321 -11.70 8.69 1.87
CA PHE A 321 -12.47 9.75 2.50
C PHE A 321 -11.80 10.30 3.76
N GLY A 322 -10.67 9.71 4.19
CA GLY A 322 -9.91 10.17 5.34
C GLY A 322 -10.64 9.99 6.67
N ARG A 323 -11.42 8.93 6.83
CA ARG A 323 -12.30 8.72 7.99
C ARG A 323 -11.86 7.59 8.90
N HIS A 324 -11.37 6.50 8.34
CA HIS A 324 -11.16 5.24 9.03
C HIS A 324 -9.80 4.66 8.69
N GLN A 325 -9.11 4.17 9.70
CA GLN A 325 -7.99 3.26 9.51
C GLN A 325 -8.52 1.83 9.54
N VAL A 326 -8.35 1.12 8.43
CA VAL A 326 -8.87 -0.24 8.23
C VAL A 326 -7.81 -1.23 7.77
N SER A 327 -6.65 -0.74 7.34
CA SER A 327 -5.55 -1.56 6.84
C SER A 327 -4.25 -1.23 7.57
N ASN A 328 -3.37 -2.22 7.73
CA ASN A 328 -2.07 -1.98 8.34
C ASN A 328 -1.01 -3.02 7.89
N VAL A 329 0.23 -2.76 8.30
CA VAL A 329 1.34 -3.72 8.33
C VAL A 329 1.79 -3.83 9.78
N LEU A 330 1.65 -5.02 10.34
CA LEU A 330 1.86 -5.32 11.76
C LEU A 330 3.04 -6.28 11.87
N LEU A 331 3.98 -5.99 12.77
CA LEU A 331 5.18 -6.78 12.98
C LEU A 331 5.69 -6.63 14.40
N ASP A 332 6.61 -7.51 14.80
CA ASP A 332 7.35 -7.38 16.05
C ASP A 332 8.79 -6.91 15.77
N PRO A 333 9.16 -5.68 16.18
CA PRO A 333 10.45 -5.10 15.84
C PRO A 333 11.61 -5.72 16.65
N LEU A 334 11.33 -6.55 17.65
CA LEU A 334 12.36 -7.25 18.41
C LEU A 334 12.90 -8.49 17.68
N VAL A 335 12.08 -9.10 16.83
CA VAL A 335 12.51 -10.22 15.96
C VAL A 335 12.85 -9.69 14.57
N THR A 336 12.00 -8.84 14.01
CA THR A 336 12.19 -8.22 12.70
C THR A 336 12.98 -6.92 12.81
N THR A 337 14.28 -7.09 13.07
CA THR A 337 15.23 -6.00 13.25
C THR A 337 15.46 -5.17 12.00
N GLU A 338 15.13 -5.73 10.83
CA GLU A 338 15.25 -5.14 9.50
C GLU A 338 14.24 -4.01 9.30
N TYR A 339 13.19 -3.95 10.11
CA TYR A 339 12.21 -2.88 10.04
C TYR A 339 12.87 -1.52 10.31
N LEU A 340 12.83 -0.62 9.33
CA LEU A 340 13.53 0.66 9.39
C LEU A 340 12.79 1.73 10.22
N GLY A 341 11.68 1.36 10.85
CA GLY A 341 10.79 2.33 11.52
C GLY A 341 10.04 3.25 10.56
N THR A 342 10.14 3.01 9.25
CA THR A 342 9.47 3.79 8.20
C THR A 342 8.33 2.99 7.59
N GLY A 343 7.18 3.65 7.41
CA GLY A 343 5.99 3.11 6.78
C GLY A 343 4.95 4.20 6.63
N GLY A 344 3.81 3.87 6.04
CA GLY A 344 2.73 4.84 5.89
C GLY A 344 1.65 4.45 4.90
N VAL A 345 0.86 5.46 4.55
CA VAL A 345 -0.25 5.35 3.61
C VAL A 345 0.13 5.98 2.27
N VAL A 346 -0.07 5.26 1.18
CA VAL A 346 0.17 5.78 -0.17
C VAL A 346 -1.09 6.49 -0.66
N ASN A 347 -1.06 7.82 -0.62
CA ASN A 347 -2.16 8.64 -1.16
C ASN A 347 -2.05 8.73 -2.70
N PHE A 348 -2.56 7.71 -3.39
CA PHE A 348 -2.52 7.66 -4.85
C PHE A 348 -3.40 8.74 -5.51
N LEU A 349 -4.37 9.33 -4.79
CA LEU A 349 -5.17 10.45 -5.29
C LEU A 349 -4.25 11.60 -5.68
N ARG A 350 -3.34 11.97 -4.77
CA ARG A 350 -2.39 13.06 -4.99
C ARG A 350 -1.28 12.65 -5.97
N LEU A 351 -0.75 11.45 -5.83
CA LEU A 351 0.37 10.98 -6.65
C LEU A 351 0.02 10.86 -8.13
N GLN A 352 -1.23 10.49 -8.42
CA GLN A 352 -1.70 10.31 -9.79
C GLN A 352 -2.62 11.44 -10.26
N ASN A 353 -2.78 12.50 -9.45
CA ASN A 353 -3.67 13.63 -9.69
C ASN A 353 -5.10 13.21 -10.08
N LEU A 354 -5.65 12.24 -9.33
CA LEU A 354 -6.97 11.69 -9.55
C LEU A 354 -8.01 12.44 -8.73
N THR A 355 -9.21 12.55 -9.29
CA THR A 355 -10.40 12.99 -8.56
C THR A 355 -10.89 11.90 -7.60
N LEU A 356 -11.64 12.28 -6.57
CA LEU A 356 -12.21 11.33 -5.61
C LEU A 356 -13.07 10.24 -6.30
N ALA A 357 -13.81 10.61 -7.35
CA ALA A 357 -14.65 9.69 -8.11
C ALA A 357 -13.83 8.66 -8.90
N GLU A 358 -12.70 9.07 -9.48
CA GLU A 358 -11.76 8.17 -10.15
C GLU A 358 -11.09 7.21 -9.16
N CYS A 359 -10.81 7.69 -7.95
CA CYS A 359 -10.26 6.86 -6.88
C CYS A 359 -11.26 5.84 -6.40
N GLU A 360 -12.52 6.22 -6.18
CA GLU A 360 -13.60 5.31 -5.85
C GLU A 360 -13.82 4.25 -6.96
N GLU A 361 -13.68 4.65 -8.23
CA GLU A 361 -13.73 3.72 -9.36
C GLU A 361 -12.62 2.65 -9.28
N LEU A 362 -11.44 3.02 -8.79
CA LEU A 362 -10.34 2.09 -8.53
C LEU A 362 -10.60 1.27 -7.25
N THR A 363 -10.57 1.91 -6.08
CA THR A 363 -10.87 1.32 -4.76
C THR A 363 -11.05 2.41 -3.69
N PRO A 364 -11.93 2.22 -2.70
CA PRO A 364 -12.05 3.12 -1.56
C PRO A 364 -10.91 3.00 -0.54
N HIS A 365 -10.00 2.05 -0.70
CA HIS A 365 -8.90 1.81 0.25
C HIS A 365 -7.56 2.34 -0.27
N LEU A 366 -6.77 2.93 0.62
CA LEU A 366 -5.41 3.35 0.33
C LEU A 366 -4.42 2.20 0.64
N PRO A 367 -3.37 1.99 -0.17
CA PRO A 367 -2.30 1.07 0.16
C PRO A 367 -1.57 1.51 1.42
N VAL A 368 -1.20 0.55 2.25
CA VAL A 368 -0.33 0.75 3.42
C VAL A 368 0.97 -0.01 3.21
N TYR A 369 2.09 0.49 3.72
CA TYR A 369 3.39 -0.15 3.54
C TYR A 369 4.35 0.07 4.72
N ALA A 370 5.37 -0.76 4.76
CA ALA A 370 6.52 -0.66 5.65
C ALA A 370 7.83 -0.85 4.85
N GLU A 371 8.91 -0.26 5.33
CA GLU A 371 10.23 -0.35 4.73
C GLU A 371 11.21 -1.15 5.59
N PHE A 372 12.02 -1.95 4.92
CA PHE A 372 12.94 -2.89 5.55
C PHE A 372 14.34 -2.82 4.93
N SER A 373 15.33 -3.15 5.75
CA SER A 373 16.68 -3.47 5.28
C SER A 373 16.65 -4.72 4.39
N PRO A 374 17.47 -4.77 3.33
CA PRO A 374 17.60 -5.98 2.52
C PRO A 374 18.45 -7.07 3.20
N VAL A 375 19.17 -6.72 4.27
CA VAL A 375 20.14 -7.58 4.95
C VAL A 375 19.57 -8.05 6.29
N GLU A 376 19.71 -9.35 6.54
CA GLU A 376 19.37 -10.03 7.80
C GLU A 376 20.24 -9.54 8.97
N GLY A 377 19.62 -9.26 10.12
CA GLY A 377 20.23 -8.87 11.37
C GLY A 377 20.83 -7.46 11.32
N LEU A 378 20.06 -6.46 11.77
CA LEU A 378 20.56 -5.09 11.99
C LEU A 378 21.21 -4.89 13.37
#